data_AF-A0A4Q1ET13-F1
#
_entry.id   AF-A0A4Q1ET13-F1
#
_cell.length_a   1.000
_cell.length_b   1.000
_cell.length_c   1.000
_cell.angle_alpha   90.00
_cell.angle_beta   90.00
_cell.angle_gamma   90.00
#
_symmetry.space_group_name_H-M   'P 1'
#
loop_
_entity.id
_entity.type
_entity.pdbx_description
1 polymer ?
#
loop_
_entity_poly.entity_id
_entity_poly.type
_entity_poly.pdbx_seq_one_letter_code
_entity_poly.pdbx_strand_id
1 'polypeptide(L)'
;FQSIDLSPASIHDIHFLKDIKEQLSDCILLGDKGYLSSEAQVDLFNYANITLETPKRINQKDYKPQFCLFKKHRKRIETLFSQLCDQFMIR
;
A
#
# COMPACT_ATOMS: atom_id res chain seq x y z
N PHE A 1 5.52 -5.05 20.10
CA PHE A 1 6.60 -4.73 19.15
C PHE A 1 6.18 -5.25 17.80
N GLN A 2 6.16 -4.41 16.78
CA GLN A 2 5.86 -4.83 15.41
C GLN A 2 7.19 -5.06 14.71
N SER A 3 7.40 -6.26 14.17
CA SER A 3 8.58 -6.57 13.35
C SER A 3 8.56 -5.67 12.11
N ILE A 4 9.71 -5.08 11.79
CA ILE A 4 9.91 -4.35 10.54
C ILE A 4 10.63 -5.29 9.61
N ASP A 5 9.94 -5.76 8.57
CA ASP A 5 10.52 -6.60 7.54
C ASP A 5 10.91 -5.74 6.34
N LEU A 6 12.15 -5.94 5.86
CA LEU A 6 12.72 -5.21 4.73
C LEU A 6 13.05 -6.21 3.61
N SER A 7 12.54 -5.94 2.41
CA SER A 7 12.89 -6.69 1.20
C SER A 7 13.87 -5.89 0.33
N PRO A 8 14.69 -6.57 -0.50
CA PRO A 8 15.46 -5.91 -1.55
C PRO A 8 14.55 -5.15 -2.52
N ALA A 9 15.01 -3.98 -3.00
CA ALA A 9 14.26 -3.14 -3.95
C ALA A 9 13.95 -3.81 -5.29
N SER A 10 14.59 -4.94 -5.61
CA SER A 10 14.33 -5.76 -6.80
C SER A 10 13.09 -6.64 -6.68
N ILE A 11 12.57 -6.86 -5.47
CA ILE A 11 11.37 -7.68 -5.23
C ILE A 11 10.15 -6.77 -5.31
N HIS A 12 9.20 -7.10 -6.18
CA HIS A 12 7.94 -6.38 -6.22
C HIS A 12 7.14 -6.61 -4.94
N ASP A 13 6.56 -5.53 -4.42
CA ASP A 13 5.71 -5.51 -3.23
C ASP A 13 4.61 -6.60 -3.25
N ILE A 14 4.08 -6.95 -4.43
CA ILE A 14 3.07 -8.00 -4.61
C ILE A 14 3.57 -9.37 -4.16
N HIS A 15 4.84 -9.68 -4.40
CA HIS A 15 5.45 -10.92 -3.94
C HIS A 15 5.70 -10.89 -2.44
N PHE A 16 6.17 -9.75 -1.93
CA PHE A 16 6.35 -9.55 -0.49
C PHE A 16 5.04 -9.74 0.29
N LEU A 17 3.92 -9.23 -0.24
CA LEU A 17 2.58 -9.42 0.32
C LEU A 17 2.18 -10.90 0.44
N LYS A 18 2.63 -11.78 -0.45
CA LYS A 18 2.35 -13.22 -0.37
C LYS A 18 3.05 -13.89 0.79
N ASP A 19 4.24 -13.40 1.15
CA ASP A 19 5.05 -13.98 2.23
C ASP A 19 4.58 -13.51 3.60
N ILE A 20 4.09 -12.27 3.70
CA ILE A 20 3.59 -11.70 4.96
C ILE A 20 2.09 -11.91 5.19
N LYS A 21 1.37 -12.49 4.23
CA LYS A 21 -0.10 -12.70 4.32
C LYS A 21 -0.53 -13.49 5.56
N GLU A 22 0.33 -14.37 6.07
CA GLU A 22 0.04 -15.18 7.26
C GLU A 22 0.25 -14.40 8.56
N GLN A 23 0.98 -13.29 8.50
CA GLN A 23 1.27 -12.41 9.63
C GLN A 23 0.33 -11.20 9.69
N LEU A 24 -0.33 -10.88 8.57
CA LEU A 24 -1.29 -9.79 8.46
C LEU A 24 -2.70 -10.35 8.40
N SER A 25 -3.52 -10.09 9.42
CA SER A 25 -4.95 -10.40 9.40
C SER A 25 -5.78 -9.21 9.88
N ASP A 26 -7.03 -9.11 9.41
CA ASP A 26 -8.03 -8.13 9.85
C ASP A 26 -7.56 -6.66 9.79
N CYS A 27 -6.87 -6.28 8.72
CA CYS A 27 -6.31 -4.94 8.58
C CYS A 27 -6.68 -4.25 7.25
N ILE A 28 -6.49 -2.93 7.22
CA ILE A 28 -6.67 -2.12 6.01
C ILE A 28 -5.30 -1.79 5.44
N LEU A 29 -5.03 -2.28 4.23
CA LEU A 29 -3.81 -2.00 3.49
C LEU A 29 -4.01 -0.76 2.60
N LEU A 30 -3.16 0.25 2.76
CA LEU A 30 -3.18 1.45 1.92
C LEU A 30 -2.28 1.23 0.70
N GLY A 31 -2.89 0.87 -0.42
CA GLY A 31 -2.20 0.57 -1.67
C GLY A 31 -2.00 1.77 -2.59
N ASP A 32 -1.15 1.60 -3.59
CA ASP A 32 -1.04 2.53 -4.71
C ASP A 32 -1.83 2.07 -5.95
N LYS A 33 -1.96 2.94 -6.95
CA LYS A 33 -2.78 2.67 -8.15
C LYS A 33 -2.38 1.36 -8.86
N GLY A 34 -1.10 0.96 -8.79
CA GLY A 34 -0.61 -0.29 -9.36
C GLY A 34 -1.33 -1.54 -8.85
N TYR A 35 -1.98 -1.45 -7.69
CA TYR A 35 -2.74 -2.53 -7.08
C TYR A 35 -4.21 -2.61 -7.55
N LEU A 36 -4.70 -1.66 -8.36
CA LEU A 36 -6.07 -1.68 -8.89
C LEU A 36 -6.26 -2.71 -10.02
N SER A 37 -5.21 -3.03 -10.77
CA SER A 37 -5.27 -3.87 -11.96
C SER A 37 -4.77 -5.29 -11.74
N SER A 38 -4.18 -5.58 -10.58
CA SER A 38 -3.57 -6.86 -10.29
C SER A 38 -4.60 -7.85 -9.74
N GLU A 39 -4.73 -8.99 -10.42
CA GLU A 39 -5.49 -10.19 -9.97
C GLU A 39 -5.09 -10.65 -8.56
N ALA A 40 -3.91 -10.22 -8.09
CA ALA A 40 -3.42 -10.38 -6.71
C ALA A 40 -4.39 -9.87 -5.63
N GLN A 41 -5.34 -8.98 -5.97
CA GLN A 41 -6.41 -8.60 -5.05
C GLN A 41 -7.20 -9.82 -4.57
N VAL A 42 -7.57 -10.72 -5.47
CA VAL A 42 -8.56 -11.76 -5.15
C VAL A 42 -7.99 -12.81 -4.19
N ASP A 43 -6.72 -13.16 -4.32
CA ASP A 43 -6.11 -14.20 -3.49
C ASP A 43 -5.66 -13.68 -2.11
N LEU A 44 -5.16 -12.45 -2.01
CA LEU A 44 -4.68 -11.92 -0.73
C LEU A 44 -5.83 -11.59 0.23
N PHE A 45 -6.95 -11.07 -0.31
CA PHE A 45 -8.06 -10.58 0.50
C PHE A 45 -9.00 -11.68 0.98
N ASN A 46 -9.21 -12.72 0.16
CA ASN A 46 -10.06 -13.85 0.55
C ASN A 46 -9.41 -14.74 1.62
N TYR A 47 -8.07 -14.81 1.68
CA TYR A 47 -7.38 -15.68 2.62
C TYR A 47 -7.15 -15.04 4.00
N ALA A 48 -6.89 -13.73 4.07
CA ALA A 48 -6.41 -13.06 5.28
C ALA A 48 -7.33 -11.93 5.81
N ASN A 49 -8.51 -11.73 5.21
CA ASN A 49 -9.46 -10.66 5.56
C ASN A 49 -8.83 -9.25 5.55
N ILE A 50 -7.94 -9.00 4.59
CA ILE A 50 -7.28 -7.71 4.41
C ILE A 50 -8.10 -6.88 3.41
N THR A 51 -8.40 -5.63 3.76
CA THR A 51 -9.08 -4.70 2.84
C THR A 51 -8.07 -3.75 2.21
N LEU A 52 -7.95 -3.76 0.88
CA LEU A 52 -7.08 -2.82 0.17
C LEU A 52 -7.80 -1.53 -0.18
N GLU A 53 -7.36 -0.45 0.44
CA GLU A 53 -7.81 0.91 0.16
C GLU A 53 -6.83 1.60 -0.77
N THR A 54 -7.22 1.69 -2.05
CA THR A 54 -6.43 2.38 -3.08
C THR A 54 -7.13 3.66 -3.51
N PRO A 55 -6.46 4.82 -3.46
CA PRO A 55 -7.07 6.08 -3.88
C PRO A 55 -7.34 6.05 -5.39
N LYS A 56 -8.61 6.26 -5.77
CA LYS A 56 -9.00 6.53 -7.15
C LYS A 56 -8.86 8.02 -7.46
N ARG A 57 -8.45 8.35 -8.69
CA ARG A 57 -8.52 9.71 -9.22
C ARG A 57 -9.97 10.07 -9.53
N ILE A 58 -10.31 11.35 -9.45
CA ILE A 58 -11.68 11.87 -9.64
C ILE A 58 -12.28 11.54 -11.01
N ASN A 59 -11.42 11.38 -12.02
CA ASN A 59 -11.79 11.07 -13.40
C ASN A 59 -11.83 9.56 -13.70
N GLN A 60 -11.61 8.68 -12.72
CA GLN A 60 -11.74 7.24 -12.90
C GLN A 60 -13.18 6.79 -12.71
N LYS A 61 -13.57 5.74 -13.44
CA LYS A 61 -14.88 5.10 -13.29
C LYS A 61 -15.06 4.58 -11.86
N ASP A 62 -16.28 4.75 -11.33
CA ASP A 62 -16.65 4.37 -9.96
C ASP A 62 -15.76 5.03 -8.89
N TYR A 63 -15.43 6.30 -9.10
CA TYR A 63 -14.74 7.11 -8.11
C TYR A 63 -15.61 7.24 -6.85
N LYS A 64 -14.99 6.95 -5.70
CA LYS A 64 -15.52 7.27 -4.38
C LYS A 64 -14.47 8.08 -3.63
N PRO A 65 -14.86 9.15 -2.92
CA PRO A 65 -13.93 9.90 -2.11
C PRO A 65 -13.34 8.99 -1.02
N GLN A 66 -12.01 8.94 -0.95
CA GLN A 66 -11.31 8.19 0.09
C GLN A 66 -11.54 8.84 1.46
N PHE A 67 -11.61 8.02 2.51
CA PHE A 67 -11.71 8.50 3.88
C PHE A 67 -10.58 9.48 4.21
N CYS A 68 -10.95 10.61 4.83
CA CYS A 68 -10.06 11.77 4.97
C CYS A 68 -8.80 11.46 5.78
N LEU A 69 -8.88 10.54 6.75
CA LEU A 69 -7.72 10.13 7.54
C LEU A 69 -6.70 9.37 6.69
N PHE A 70 -7.12 8.44 5.83
CA PHE A 70 -6.21 7.70 4.95
C PHE A 70 -5.47 8.64 3.99
N LYS A 71 -6.19 9.62 3.44
CA LYS A 71 -5.58 10.66 2.61
C LYS A 71 -4.50 11.46 3.35
N LYS A 72 -4.74 11.83 4.62
CA LYS A 72 -3.75 12.54 5.46
C LYS A 72 -2.53 11.66 5.74
N HIS A 73 -2.74 10.38 6.06
CA HIS A 73 -1.66 9.44 6.37
C HIS A 73 -0.78 9.19 5.14
N ARG A 74 -1.36 8.91 3.97
CA ARG A 74 -0.61 8.78 2.71
C ARG A 74 0.24 10.00 2.43
N LYS A 75 -0.36 11.20 2.49
CA LYS A 75 0.37 12.44 2.21
C LYS A 75 1.54 12.64 3.18
N ARG A 76 1.39 12.26 4.45
CA ARG A 76 2.47 12.33 5.44
C ARG A 76 3.59 11.35 5.13
N ILE A 77 3.26 10.12 4.75
CA ILE A 77 4.23 9.09 4.34
C ILE A 77 5.01 9.56 3.10
N GLU A 78 4.31 10.01 2.05
CA GLU A 78 4.92 10.53 0.82
C GLU A 78 5.83 11.74 1.11
N THR A 79 5.36 12.68 1.94
CA THR A 79 6.15 13.87 2.32
C THR A 79 7.43 13.47 3.06
N LEU A 80 7.34 12.51 3.99
CA LEU A 80 8.49 12.00 4.71
C LEU A 80 9.49 11.34 3.76
N PHE A 81 9.01 10.50 2.83
CA PHE A 81 9.88 9.89 1.82
C PHE A 81 10.58 10.93 0.95
N SER A 82 9.88 11.96 0.47
CA SER A 82 10.52 13.04 -0.30
C SER A 82 11.60 13.77 0.51
N GLN A 83 11.33 14.10 1.78
CA GLN A 83 12.31 14.73 2.66
C GLN A 83 13.55 13.84 2.88
N LEU A 84 13.34 12.53 3.07
CA LEU A 84 14.44 11.58 3.23
C LEU A 84 15.25 11.45 1.94
N CYS A 85 14.59 11.35 0.78
CA CYS A 85 15.28 11.32 -0.50
C CYS A 85 16.12 12.59 -0.72
N ASP A 86 15.59 13.76 -0.41
CA ASP A 86 16.32 15.04 -0.48
C ASP A 86 17.52 15.07 0.47
N GLN A 87 17.33 14.63 1.73
CA GLN A 87 18.39 14.61 2.75
C GLN A 87 19.54 13.67 2.38
N PHE A 88 19.22 12.51 1.80
CA PHE A 88 20.21 11.49 1.43
C PHE A 88 20.65 11.58 -0.03
N MET A 89 20.20 12.58 -0.78
CA MET A 89 20.52 12.79 -2.20
C MET A 89 20.19 11.56 -3.07
N ILE A 90 19.11 10.85 -2.74
CA ILE A 90 18.62 9.68 -3.46
C ILE A 90 17.76 10.20 -4.62
N ARG A 91 18.16 9.91 -5.86
CA ARG A 91 17.47 10.29 -7.09
C ARG A 91 16.86 9.09 -7.78
#